data_AF-A0A2N2A7C4-F1
#
_entry.id   AF-A0A2N2A7C4-F1
#
_cell.length_a   1.000
_cell.length_b   1.000
_cell.length_c   1.000
_cell.angle_alpha   90.00
_cell.angle_beta   90.00
_cell.angle_gamma   90.00
#
_symmetry.space_group_name_H-M   'P 1'
#
loop_
_entity.id
_entity.type
_entity.pdbx_description
1 polymer ?
#
loop_
_entity_poly.entity_id
_entity_poly.type
_entity_poly.pdbx_seq_one_letter_code
_entity_poly.pdbx_strand_id
1 'polypeptide(L)'
;MLRTGKPLLADLSNPESATQLRQMQLRGELEILPGDNSCWLGVPLICADRTLGVLAVQSYTGGTKYTARDQELLTFISYQIANGLERARAAQSLQAAYAELEQRVAERTVELREQIAVREKIEQQLKHEVLHDALTGLPNRTYLRDHLTRVISRQHRDPNYQFAVLFLDLDRFKVINDSAGHLVGDALLKEVAQRFSTCVRGD
;
A
#
# COMPACT_ATOMS: atom_id res chain seq x y z
N MET A 1 -20.84 -33.04 12.52
CA MET A 1 -21.02 -32.52 11.14
C MET A 1 -21.90 -33.49 10.36
N LEU A 2 -23.08 -33.10 9.86
CA LEU A 2 -23.90 -33.96 9.01
C LEU A 2 -23.29 -34.07 7.60
N ARG A 3 -22.47 -35.09 7.36
CA ARG A 3 -21.69 -35.24 6.12
C ARG A 3 -22.51 -35.73 4.91
N THR A 4 -23.79 -36.05 5.11
CA THR A 4 -24.67 -36.57 4.05
C THR A 4 -25.21 -35.48 3.12
N GLY A 5 -25.11 -34.20 3.50
CA GLY A 5 -25.64 -33.08 2.71
C GLY A 5 -27.16 -33.10 2.54
N LYS A 6 -27.88 -33.94 3.30
CA LYS A 6 -29.34 -34.08 3.24
C LYS A 6 -29.96 -33.84 4.61
N PRO A 7 -31.13 -33.20 4.69
CA PRO A 7 -31.85 -33.07 5.95
C PRO A 7 -32.20 -34.45 6.52
N LEU A 8 -32.17 -34.58 7.85
CA LEU A 8 -32.45 -35.82 8.57
C LEU A 8 -33.40 -35.52 9.73
N LEU A 9 -34.54 -36.20 9.70
CA LEU A 9 -35.55 -36.22 10.75
C LEU A 9 -35.50 -37.59 11.44
N ALA A 10 -35.31 -37.61 12.75
CA ALA A 10 -35.22 -38.83 13.52
C ALA A 10 -36.03 -38.75 14.82
N ASP A 11 -37.00 -39.65 14.94
CA ASP A 11 -37.80 -39.83 16.15
C ASP A 11 -37.13 -40.90 17.02
N LEU A 12 -36.59 -40.51 18.18
CA LEU A 12 -35.86 -41.41 19.07
C LEU A 12 -36.79 -42.33 19.88
N SER A 13 -38.11 -42.09 19.84
CA SER A 13 -39.11 -43.05 20.31
C SER A 13 -39.32 -44.23 19.34
N ASN A 14 -38.82 -44.14 18.10
CA ASN A 14 -38.81 -45.23 17.13
C ASN A 14 -37.46 -45.97 17.15
N PRO A 15 -37.43 -47.29 17.43
CA PRO A 15 -36.21 -48.09 17.46
C PRO A 15 -35.37 -48.05 16.18
N GLU A 16 -36.01 -47.95 15.01
CA GLU A 16 -35.31 -47.91 13.72
C GLU A 16 -34.53 -46.60 13.53
N SER A 17 -35.20 -45.47 13.77
CA SER A 17 -34.60 -44.13 13.70
C SER A 17 -33.47 -43.95 14.71
N ALA A 18 -33.62 -44.49 15.93
CA ALA A 18 -32.57 -44.49 16.93
C ALA A 18 -31.35 -45.31 16.50
N THR A 19 -31.57 -46.46 15.85
CA THR A 19 -30.50 -47.31 15.31
C THR A 19 -29.77 -46.61 14.18
N GLN A 20 -30.49 -45.93 13.28
CA GLN A 20 -29.91 -45.16 12.17
C GLN A 20 -29.02 -44.00 12.67
N LEU A 21 -29.50 -43.21 13.62
CA LEU A 21 -28.70 -42.13 14.21
C LEU A 21 -27.42 -42.66 14.88
N ARG A 22 -27.52 -43.77 15.62
CA ARG A 22 -26.37 -44.38 16.29
C ARG A 22 -25.33 -44.87 15.29
N GLN A 23 -25.75 -45.44 14.16
CA GLN A 23 -24.84 -45.82 13.07
C GLN A 23 -24.13 -44.60 12.46
N MET A 24 -24.85 -43.50 12.25
CA MET A 24 -24.27 -42.26 11.71
C MET A 24 -23.28 -41.62 12.69
N GLN A 25 -23.53 -41.69 14.00
CA GLN A 25 -22.57 -41.28 15.03
C GLN A 25 -21.31 -42.13 15.01
N LEU A 26 -21.44 -43.46 14.93
CA LEU A 26 -20.31 -44.38 14.86
C LEU A 26 -19.44 -44.16 13.62
N ARG A 27 -20.04 -43.71 12.51
CA ARG A 27 -19.33 -43.31 11.28
C ARG A 27 -18.71 -41.91 11.35
N GLY A 28 -18.88 -41.17 12.45
CA GLY A 28 -18.44 -39.78 12.58
C GLY A 28 -19.20 -38.80 11.67
N GLU A 29 -20.35 -39.23 11.13
CA GLU A 29 -21.22 -38.43 10.27
C GLU A 29 -22.19 -37.55 11.07
N LEU A 30 -22.22 -37.70 12.40
CA LEU A 30 -23.10 -36.96 13.28
C LEU A 30 -22.52 -36.91 14.69
N GLU A 31 -22.68 -35.77 15.36
CA GLU A 31 -22.37 -35.64 16.78
C GLU A 31 -23.66 -35.12 17.45
N ILE A 32 -24.22 -35.92 18.36
CA ILE A 32 -25.44 -35.56 19.11
C ILE A 32 -25.00 -35.33 20.54
N LEU A 33 -25.48 -34.25 21.15
CA LEU A 33 -25.26 -33.96 22.56
C LEU A 33 -25.98 -35.01 23.44
N PRO A 34 -25.39 -35.47 24.55
CA PRO A 34 -26.03 -36.44 25.43
C PRO A 34 -27.31 -35.88 26.09
N GLY A 35 -28.40 -36.66 26.09
CA GLY A 35 -29.67 -36.31 26.74
C GLY A 35 -30.81 -37.30 26.41
N ASP A 36 -31.86 -37.31 27.25
CA ASP A 36 -33.12 -38.03 26.98
C ASP A 36 -33.92 -37.28 25.90
N ASN A 37 -33.49 -37.48 24.66
CA ASN A 37 -34.05 -36.81 23.50
C ASN A 37 -35.23 -37.60 22.96
N SER A 38 -36.37 -36.95 22.75
CA SER A 38 -37.55 -37.57 22.14
C SER A 38 -37.51 -37.49 20.62
N CYS A 39 -36.99 -36.40 20.05
CA CYS A 39 -36.93 -36.14 18.61
C CYS A 39 -35.73 -35.27 18.23
N TRP A 40 -35.14 -35.54 17.07
CA TRP A 40 -33.97 -34.84 16.52
C TRP A 40 -34.24 -34.44 15.06
N LEU A 41 -34.00 -33.17 14.72
CA LEU A 41 -34.09 -32.64 13.36
C LEU A 41 -32.79 -31.91 13.03
N GLY A 42 -32.06 -32.37 12.02
CA GLY A 42 -30.87 -31.69 11.54
C GLY A 42 -30.93 -31.42 10.06
N VAL A 43 -30.53 -30.21 9.68
CA VAL A 43 -30.46 -29.77 8.29
C VAL A 43 -29.05 -29.26 8.00
N PRO A 44 -28.46 -29.61 6.85
CA PRO A 44 -27.14 -29.12 6.48
C PRO A 44 -27.19 -27.62 6.17
N LEU A 45 -26.18 -26.87 6.61
CA LEU A 45 -25.93 -25.50 6.18
C LEU A 45 -25.20 -25.57 4.84
N ILE A 46 -25.94 -25.46 3.75
CA ILE A 46 -25.40 -25.55 2.39
C ILE A 46 -25.29 -24.16 1.79
N CYS A 47 -24.13 -23.87 1.21
CA CYS A 47 -23.95 -22.71 0.35
C CYS A 47 -23.38 -23.17 -1.00
N ALA A 48 -24.02 -22.77 -2.09
CA ALA A 48 -23.82 -23.36 -3.42
C ALA A 48 -23.86 -24.90 -3.31
N ASP A 49 -22.76 -25.59 -3.59
CA ASP A 49 -22.65 -27.06 -3.55
C ASP A 49 -21.82 -27.58 -2.35
N ARG A 50 -21.51 -26.72 -1.37
CA ARG A 50 -20.68 -27.08 -0.20
C ARG A 50 -21.49 -27.07 1.09
N THR A 51 -21.38 -28.16 1.86
CA THR A 51 -21.90 -28.22 3.23
C THR A 51 -20.93 -27.53 4.18
N LEU A 52 -21.32 -26.38 4.71
CA LEU A 52 -20.56 -25.58 5.69
C LEU A 52 -20.70 -26.12 7.12
N GLY A 53 -21.81 -26.80 7.43
CA GLY A 53 -22.12 -27.29 8.77
C GLY A 53 -23.49 -27.94 8.85
N VAL A 54 -24.02 -28.09 10.07
CA VAL A 54 -25.38 -28.59 10.32
C VAL A 54 -26.06 -27.67 11.32
N LEU A 55 -27.32 -27.31 11.05
CA LEU A 55 -28.23 -26.73 12.01
C LEU A 55 -29.10 -27.86 12.56
N ALA A 56 -29.02 -28.12 13.86
CA ALA A 56 -29.79 -29.18 14.51
C ALA A 56 -30.66 -28.61 15.62
N VAL A 57 -31.89 -29.11 15.71
CA VAL A 57 -32.85 -28.80 16.77
C VAL A 57 -33.29 -30.12 17.41
N GLN A 58 -33.42 -30.11 18.73
CA GLN A 58 -33.72 -31.28 19.54
C GLN A 58 -34.90 -30.97 20.46
N SER A 59 -35.84 -31.90 20.57
CA SER A 59 -36.90 -31.86 21.58
C SER A 59 -36.58 -32.84 22.72
N TYR A 60 -36.73 -32.35 23.95
CA TYR A 60 -36.51 -33.11 25.19
C TYR A 60 -37.84 -33.51 25.87
N THR A 61 -38.99 -33.26 25.20
CA THR A 61 -40.31 -33.61 25.73
C THR A 61 -41.03 -34.56 24.78
N GLY A 62 -41.64 -35.63 25.30
CA GLY A 62 -42.28 -36.67 24.48
C GLY A 62 -43.52 -36.25 23.70
N GLY A 63 -44.00 -35.01 23.87
CA GLY A 63 -45.23 -34.50 23.25
C GLY A 63 -45.04 -33.76 21.92
N THR A 64 -43.82 -33.39 21.53
CA THR A 64 -43.55 -32.63 20.30
C THR A 64 -42.69 -33.44 19.33
N LYS A 65 -43.31 -33.87 18.22
CA LYS A 65 -42.62 -34.52 17.10
C LYS A 65 -42.42 -33.52 15.98
N TYR A 66 -41.21 -33.45 15.43
CA TYR A 66 -40.97 -32.67 14.22
C TYR A 66 -41.59 -33.37 13.01
N THR A 67 -42.15 -32.57 12.12
CA THR A 67 -42.84 -33.01 10.90
C THR A 67 -42.01 -32.69 9.66
N ALA A 68 -42.43 -33.21 8.50
CA ALA A 68 -41.85 -32.84 7.21
C ALA A 68 -41.90 -31.32 6.95
N ARG A 69 -42.95 -30.64 7.45
CA ARG A 69 -43.09 -29.19 7.35
C ARG A 69 -42.03 -28.44 8.17
N ASP A 70 -41.70 -28.95 9.36
CA ASP A 70 -40.64 -28.38 10.20
C ASP A 70 -39.27 -28.58 9.55
N GLN A 71 -39.06 -29.73 8.91
CA GLN A 71 -37.85 -30.01 8.13
C GLN A 71 -37.72 -29.05 6.94
N GLU A 72 -38.79 -28.80 6.17
CA GLU A 72 -38.79 -27.84 5.05
C GLU A 72 -38.47 -26.42 5.52
N LEU A 73 -39.14 -25.97 6.59
CA LEU A 73 -38.91 -24.64 7.16
C LEU A 73 -37.46 -24.48 7.65
N LEU A 74 -36.95 -25.45 8.41
CA LEU A 74 -35.58 -25.38 8.91
C LEU A 74 -34.57 -25.46 7.78
N THR A 75 -34.84 -26.26 6.73
CA THR A 75 -34.00 -26.33 5.53
C THR A 75 -33.94 -24.97 4.82
N PHE A 76 -35.07 -24.28 4.66
CA PHE A 76 -35.11 -22.93 4.09
C PHE A 76 -34.28 -21.94 4.93
N ILE A 77 -34.47 -21.95 6.24
CA ILE A 77 -33.71 -21.09 7.18
C ILE A 77 -32.21 -21.40 7.10
N SER A 78 -31.85 -22.67 6.99
CA SER A 78 -30.47 -23.13 6.84
C SER A 78 -29.78 -22.51 5.64
N TYR A 79 -30.43 -22.49 4.47
CA TYR A 79 -29.90 -21.83 3.27
C TYR A 79 -29.72 -20.32 3.47
N GLN A 80 -30.67 -19.65 4.12
CA GLN A 80 -30.57 -18.22 4.39
C GLN A 80 -29.40 -17.89 5.32
N ILE A 81 -29.21 -18.67 6.38
CA ILE A 81 -28.10 -18.53 7.34
C ILE A 81 -26.76 -18.79 6.64
N ALA A 82 -26.66 -19.85 5.84
CA ALA A 82 -25.44 -20.22 5.13
C ALA A 82 -24.98 -19.09 4.18
N ASN A 83 -25.89 -18.58 3.35
CA ASN A 83 -25.61 -17.45 2.45
C ASN A 83 -25.23 -16.17 3.22
N GLY A 84 -25.92 -15.88 4.32
CA GLY A 84 -25.62 -14.72 5.16
C GLY A 84 -24.23 -14.78 5.78
N LEU A 85 -23.85 -15.95 6.31
CA LEU A 85 -22.55 -16.18 6.93
C LEU A 85 -21.40 -16.08 5.92
N GLU A 86 -21.57 -16.64 4.71
CA GLU A 86 -20.56 -16.53 3.67
C GLU A 86 -20.35 -15.08 3.23
N ARG A 87 -21.44 -14.32 3.01
CA ARG A 87 -21.35 -12.88 2.70
C ARG A 87 -20.63 -12.11 3.80
N ALA A 88 -20.93 -12.38 5.07
CA ALA A 88 -20.28 -11.72 6.19
C ALA A 88 -18.77 -12.02 6.23
N ARG A 89 -18.39 -13.30 6.04
CA ARG A 89 -16.98 -13.70 5.97
C ARG A 89 -16.24 -13.09 4.78
N ALA A 90 -16.87 -13.05 3.62
CA ALA A 90 -16.30 -12.43 2.43
C ALA A 90 -16.07 -10.93 2.64
N ALA A 91 -17.06 -10.22 3.19
CA ALA A 91 -16.95 -8.80 3.52
C ALA A 91 -15.82 -8.53 4.54
N GLN A 92 -15.74 -9.35 5.59
CA GLN A 92 -14.69 -9.23 6.62
C GLN A 92 -13.29 -9.50 6.04
N SER A 93 -13.15 -10.51 5.17
CA SER A 93 -11.88 -10.84 4.52
C SER A 93 -11.43 -9.72 3.58
N LEU A 94 -12.38 -9.15 2.82
CA LEU A 94 -12.14 -8.02 1.94
C LEU A 94 -11.71 -6.78 2.74
N GLN A 95 -12.38 -6.48 3.85
CA GLN A 95 -12.03 -5.37 4.73
C GLN A 95 -10.63 -5.52 5.32
N ALA A 96 -10.26 -6.72 5.76
CA ALA A 96 -8.91 -6.99 6.27
C ALA A 96 -7.84 -6.80 5.18
N ALA A 97 -8.10 -7.29 3.97
CA ALA A 97 -7.19 -7.13 2.83
C ALA A 97 -7.01 -5.66 2.43
N TYR A 98 -8.09 -4.87 2.44
CA TYR A 98 -8.00 -3.43 2.19
C TYR A 98 -7.18 -2.70 3.24
N ALA A 99 -7.39 -2.98 4.53
CA ALA A 99 -6.61 -2.36 5.60
C ALA A 99 -5.11 -2.67 5.48
N GLU A 100 -4.76 -3.91 5.14
CA GLU A 100 -3.36 -4.31 4.91
C GLU A 100 -2.76 -3.59 3.69
N LEU A 101 -3.53 -3.48 2.60
CA LEU A 101 -3.08 -2.77 1.41
C LEU A 101 -2.87 -1.27 1.68
N GLU A 102 -3.80 -0.63 2.40
CA GLU A 102 -3.68 0.78 2.79
C GLU A 102 -2.41 1.01 3.63
N GLN A 103 -2.12 0.13 4.59
CA GLN A 103 -0.90 0.20 5.37
C GLN A 103 0.35 0.08 4.48
N ARG A 104 0.40 -0.94 3.62
CA ARG A 104 1.54 -1.13 2.69
C ARG A 104 1.73 0.06 1.76
N VAL A 105 0.64 0.63 1.24
CA VAL A 105 0.70 1.82 0.37
C VAL A 105 1.24 3.02 1.15
N ALA A 106 0.81 3.23 2.39
CA ALA A 106 1.30 4.31 3.25
C ALA A 106 2.81 4.17 3.50
N GLU A 107 3.27 2.98 3.90
CA GLU A 107 4.69 2.69 4.14
C GLU A 107 5.53 2.94 2.89
N ARG A 108 5.13 2.38 1.73
CA ARG A 108 5.85 2.58 0.46
C ARG A 108 5.84 4.03 0.00
N THR A 109 4.78 4.78 0.28
CA THR A 109 4.70 6.21 -0.07
C THR A 109 5.71 7.03 0.73
N VAL A 110 5.88 6.72 2.02
CA VAL A 110 6.88 7.39 2.86
C VAL A 110 8.29 7.08 2.36
N GLU A 111 8.62 5.80 2.14
CA GLU A 111 9.93 5.39 1.61
C GLU A 111 10.26 6.07 0.27
N LEU A 112 9.30 6.11 -0.66
CA LEU A 112 9.50 6.73 -1.97
C LEU A 112 9.70 8.24 -1.86
N ARG A 113 8.96 8.91 -0.96
CA ARG A 113 9.15 10.36 -0.74
C ARG A 113 10.53 10.67 -0.20
N GLU A 114 11.06 9.87 0.71
CA GLU A 114 12.42 10.03 1.22
C GLU A 114 13.47 9.82 0.13
N GLN A 115 13.31 8.79 -0.70
CA GLN A 115 14.21 8.54 -1.83
C GLN A 115 14.21 9.68 -2.86
N ILE A 116 13.02 10.22 -3.18
CA ILE A 116 12.89 11.37 -4.08
C ILE A 116 13.60 12.58 -3.47
N ALA A 117 13.36 12.89 -2.19
CA ALA A 117 13.99 14.04 -1.53
C ALA A 117 15.53 13.95 -1.54
N VAL A 118 16.08 12.76 -1.26
CA VAL A 118 17.53 12.51 -1.33
C VAL A 118 18.05 12.71 -2.75
N ARG A 119 17.37 12.12 -3.75
CA ARG A 119 17.76 12.24 -5.15
C ARG A 119 17.73 13.71 -5.62
N GLU A 120 16.67 14.44 -5.30
CA GLU A 120 16.53 15.85 -5.67
C GLU A 120 17.66 16.70 -5.07
N LYS A 121 18.04 16.44 -3.81
CA LYS A 121 19.17 17.13 -3.18
C LYS A 121 20.50 16.85 -3.90
N ILE A 122 20.75 15.59 -4.26
CA ILE A 122 21.95 15.21 -5.02
C ILE A 122 21.95 15.86 -6.40
N GLU A 123 20.82 15.85 -7.10
CA GLU A 123 20.69 16.50 -8.41
C GLU A 123 20.92 18.02 -8.33
N GLN A 124 20.43 18.69 -7.28
CA GLN A 124 20.69 20.11 -7.04
C GLN A 124 22.18 20.37 -6.78
N GLN A 125 22.83 19.55 -5.95
CA GLN A 125 24.27 19.67 -5.68
C GLN A 125 25.10 19.46 -6.96
N LEU A 126 24.80 18.41 -7.73
CA LEU A 126 25.48 18.15 -9.01
C LEU A 126 25.26 19.29 -10.02
N LYS A 127 24.05 19.85 -10.10
CA LYS A 127 23.80 21.02 -10.95
C LYS A 127 24.65 22.22 -10.52
N HIS A 128 24.78 22.46 -9.22
CA HIS A 128 25.62 23.53 -8.71
C HIS A 128 27.11 23.28 -9.03
N GLU A 129 27.61 22.06 -8.81
CA GLU A 129 28.99 21.66 -9.15
C GLU A 129 29.30 21.75 -10.65
N VAL A 130 28.32 21.44 -11.52
CA VAL A 130 28.48 21.51 -12.98
C VAL A 130 28.43 22.94 -13.49
N LEU A 131 27.76 23.86 -12.81
CA LEU A 131 27.53 25.24 -13.25
C LEU A 131 28.40 26.28 -12.55
N HIS A 132 29.12 25.90 -11.49
CA HIS A 132 30.03 26.79 -10.76
C HIS A 132 31.47 26.29 -10.85
N ASP A 133 32.42 27.21 -10.68
CA ASP A 133 33.84 26.90 -10.57
C ASP A 133 34.16 26.46 -9.14
N ALA A 134 34.80 25.29 -8.97
CA ALA A 134 35.02 24.70 -7.64
C ALA A 134 35.99 25.49 -6.76
N LEU A 135 36.89 26.28 -7.36
CA LEU A 135 37.87 27.07 -6.62
C LEU A 135 37.27 28.37 -6.08
N THR A 136 36.49 29.06 -6.91
CA THR A 136 35.97 30.41 -6.63
C THR A 136 34.50 30.45 -6.23
N GLY A 137 33.73 29.39 -6.52
CA GLY A 137 32.27 29.34 -6.32
C GLY A 137 31.47 30.19 -7.32
N LEU A 138 32.13 30.93 -8.21
CA LEU A 138 31.47 31.76 -9.22
C LEU A 138 30.86 30.91 -10.33
N PRO A 139 29.84 31.42 -11.05
CA PRO A 139 29.31 30.74 -12.21
C PRO A 139 30.41 30.48 -13.25
N ASN A 140 30.49 29.25 -13.74
CA ASN A 140 31.52 28.84 -14.67
C ASN A 140 31.13 29.17 -16.13
N ARG A 141 31.99 28.76 -17.07
CA ARG A 141 31.80 29.01 -18.50
C ARG A 141 30.49 28.42 -19.04
N THR A 142 30.04 27.28 -18.54
CA THR A 142 28.78 26.64 -18.95
C THR A 142 27.60 27.50 -18.53
N TYR A 143 27.57 27.95 -17.28
CA TYR A 143 26.53 28.87 -16.80
C TYR A 143 26.50 30.17 -17.61
N LEU A 144 27.67 30.77 -17.85
CA LEU A 144 27.78 32.00 -18.64
C LEU A 144 27.19 31.81 -20.04
N ARG A 145 27.52 30.71 -20.73
CA ARG A 145 26.98 30.41 -22.06
C ARG A 145 25.45 30.29 -22.04
N ASP A 146 24.91 29.56 -21.07
CA ASP A 146 23.46 29.35 -20.96
C ASP A 146 22.72 30.65 -20.60
N HIS A 147 23.33 31.49 -19.75
CA HIS A 147 22.84 32.83 -19.46
C HIS A 147 22.86 33.75 -20.68
N LEU A 148 23.96 33.75 -21.44
CA LEU A 148 24.08 34.52 -22.69
C LEU A 148 22.99 34.13 -23.70
N THR A 149 22.76 32.83 -23.90
CA THR A 149 21.68 32.34 -24.76
C THR A 149 20.31 32.87 -24.34
N ARG A 150 20.03 32.92 -23.03
CA ARG A 150 18.77 33.45 -22.49
C ARG A 150 18.62 34.96 -22.73
N VAL A 151 19.64 35.77 -22.45
CA VAL A 151 19.56 37.23 -22.65
C VAL A 151 19.50 37.62 -24.13
N ILE A 152 20.20 36.89 -25.01
CA ILE A 152 20.09 37.06 -26.46
C ILE A 152 18.67 36.72 -26.91
N SER A 153 18.10 35.61 -26.46
CA SER A 153 16.73 35.22 -26.79
C SER A 153 15.70 36.25 -26.31
N ARG A 154 15.95 36.89 -25.16
CA ARG A 154 15.09 37.95 -24.63
C ARG A 154 15.13 39.19 -25.50
N GLN A 155 16.32 39.62 -25.95
CA GLN A 155 16.48 40.73 -26.89
C GLN A 155 15.72 40.49 -28.20
N HIS A 156 15.67 39.26 -28.70
CA HIS A 156 14.90 38.94 -29.91
C HIS A 156 13.38 39.10 -29.71
N ARG A 157 12.87 38.96 -28.48
CA ARG A 157 11.44 39.11 -28.16
C ARG A 157 11.07 40.54 -27.76
N ASP A 158 12.01 41.27 -27.16
CA ASP A 158 11.85 42.65 -26.71
C ASP A 158 12.98 43.51 -27.31
N PRO A 159 12.70 44.24 -28.42
CA PRO A 159 13.68 45.09 -29.08
C PRO A 159 14.25 46.21 -28.19
N ASN A 160 13.56 46.56 -27.10
CA ASN A 160 14.02 47.59 -26.16
C ASN A 160 14.92 47.02 -25.06
N TYR A 161 15.03 45.69 -24.94
CA TYR A 161 15.93 45.05 -23.98
C TYR A 161 17.38 45.12 -24.47
N GLN A 162 18.25 45.75 -23.68
CA GLN A 162 19.68 45.86 -23.95
C GLN A 162 20.49 45.16 -22.87
N PHE A 163 21.60 44.56 -23.26
CA PHE A 163 22.58 43.99 -22.35
C PHE A 163 24.00 44.27 -22.86
N ALA A 164 24.98 44.19 -21.96
CA ALA A 164 26.40 44.31 -22.28
C ALA A 164 27.17 43.17 -21.60
N VAL A 165 28.31 42.81 -22.19
CA VAL A 165 29.25 41.83 -21.62
C VAL A 165 30.55 42.55 -21.31
N LEU A 166 30.96 42.51 -20.05
CA LEU A 166 32.24 43.04 -19.59
C LEU A 166 33.21 41.87 -19.42
N PHE A 167 34.38 41.97 -20.04
CA PHE A 167 35.47 41.02 -19.89
C PHE A 167 36.59 41.67 -19.07
N LEU A 168 37.04 40.98 -18.01
CA LEU A 168 38.06 41.45 -17.08
C LEU A 168 39.12 40.36 -16.93
N ASP A 169 40.38 40.76 -16.81
CA ASP A 169 41.51 39.86 -16.54
C ASP A 169 42.30 40.36 -15.32
N LEU A 170 42.98 39.44 -14.63
CA LEU A 170 43.80 39.79 -13.47
C LEU A 170 45.23 40.08 -13.92
N ASP A 171 45.59 41.37 -13.83
CA ASP A 171 46.91 41.84 -14.20
C ASP A 171 48.02 41.08 -13.48
N ARG A 172 48.98 40.57 -14.25
CA ARG A 172 50.19 39.89 -13.77
C ARG A 172 49.95 38.68 -12.86
N PHE A 173 48.78 38.05 -12.92
CA PHE A 173 48.47 36.87 -12.09
C PHE A 173 49.53 35.75 -12.21
N LYS A 174 50.08 35.53 -13.41
CA LYS A 174 51.16 34.56 -13.63
C LYS A 174 52.41 34.83 -12.78
N VAL A 175 52.81 36.10 -12.63
CA VAL A 175 53.99 36.49 -11.83
C VAL A 175 53.80 36.12 -10.36
N ILE A 176 52.57 36.21 -9.86
CA ILE A 176 52.22 35.86 -8.48
C ILE A 176 52.35 34.34 -8.30
N ASN A 177 51.81 33.55 -9.24
CA ASN A 177 51.96 32.09 -9.22
C ASN A 177 53.42 31.66 -9.26
N ASP A 178 54.22 32.27 -10.14
CA ASP A 178 55.63 31.93 -10.34
C ASP A 178 56.50 32.34 -9.13
N SER A 179 56.14 33.42 -8.43
CA SER A 179 56.95 33.97 -7.31
C SER A 179 56.52 33.47 -5.93
N ALA A 180 55.22 33.26 -5.71
CA ALA A 180 54.64 32.94 -4.39
C ALA A 180 53.97 31.55 -4.35
N GLY A 181 53.90 30.86 -5.49
CA GLY A 181 53.32 29.53 -5.62
C GLY A 181 51.80 29.53 -5.88
N HIS A 182 51.32 28.42 -6.43
CA HIS A 182 49.91 28.26 -6.84
C HIS A 182 48.91 28.39 -5.70
N LEU A 183 49.24 27.94 -4.48
CA LEU A 183 48.33 28.07 -3.34
C LEU A 183 48.02 29.53 -2.99
N VAL A 184 49.00 30.43 -3.19
CA VAL A 184 48.81 31.86 -2.99
C VAL A 184 47.98 32.45 -4.13
N GLY A 185 48.19 31.99 -5.37
CA GLY A 185 47.33 32.34 -6.51
C GLY A 185 45.88 31.92 -6.30
N ASP A 186 45.64 30.72 -5.79
CA ASP A 186 44.31 30.20 -5.48
C ASP A 186 43.61 31.05 -4.40
N ALA A 187 44.35 31.45 -3.37
CA ALA A 187 43.83 32.35 -2.33
C ALA A 187 43.47 33.73 -2.90
N LEU A 188 44.30 34.26 -3.81
CA LEU A 188 44.01 35.51 -4.52
C LEU A 188 42.76 35.39 -5.38
N LEU A 189 42.59 34.30 -6.13
CA LEU A 189 41.39 34.06 -6.94
C LEU A 189 40.12 34.02 -6.10
N LYS A 190 40.16 33.36 -4.93
CA LYS A 190 39.03 33.33 -3.98
C LYS A 190 38.67 34.73 -3.48
N GLU A 191 39.67 35.52 -3.08
CA GLU A 191 39.46 36.88 -2.59
C GLU A 191 38.90 37.81 -3.68
N VAL A 192 39.42 37.71 -4.91
CA VAL A 192 38.91 38.46 -6.06
C VAL A 192 37.46 38.08 -6.36
N ALA A 193 37.15 36.78 -6.34
CA ALA A 193 35.79 36.29 -6.55
C ALA A 193 34.82 36.86 -5.51
N GLN A 194 35.20 36.82 -4.24
CA GLN A 194 34.43 37.39 -3.14
C GLN A 194 34.13 38.88 -3.37
N ARG A 195 35.14 39.66 -3.76
CA ARG A 195 34.98 41.10 -4.05
C ARG A 195 34.03 41.33 -5.22
N PHE A 196 34.16 40.58 -6.31
CA PHE A 196 33.25 40.71 -7.44
C PHE A 196 31.81 40.39 -7.06
N SER A 197 31.56 39.35 -6.24
CA SER A 197 30.22 39.03 -5.75
C SER A 197 29.59 40.15 -4.92
N THR A 198 30.39 40.99 -4.24
CA THR A 198 29.85 42.16 -3.53
C THR A 198 29.55 43.37 -4.43
N CYS A 199 30.19 43.45 -5.59
CA CYS A 199 30.02 44.55 -6.53
C CYS A 199 28.92 44.31 -7.57
N VAL A 200 28.51 43.05 -7.76
CA VAL A 200 27.49 42.64 -8.71
C VAL A 200 26.21 42.30 -7.95
N ARG A 201 25.05 42.67 -8.48
CA ARG A 201 23.77 42.22 -7.90
C ARG A 201 23.70 40.69 -7.98
N GLY A 202 23.43 40.05 -6.85
CA GLY A 202 23.05 38.63 -6.84
C GLY A 202 21.73 38.45 -7.57
N ASP A 203 21.61 37.32 -8.28
CA ASP A 203 20.32 36.80 -8.76
C ASP A 203 19.55 36.15 -7.60
#